data_AF-A0A2V6NGU0-F1
#
_entry.id   AF-A0A2V6NGU0-F1
#
_cell.length_a   1.000
_cell.length_b   1.000
_cell.length_c   1.000
_cell.angle_alpha   90.00
_cell.angle_beta   90.00
_cell.angle_gamma   90.00
#
_symmetry.space_group_name_H-M   'P 1'
#
loop_
_entity.id
_entity.type
_entity.pdbx_description
1 polymer ?
#
loop_
_entity_poly.entity_id
_entity_poly.type
_entity_poly.pdbx_seq_one_letter_code
_entity_poly.pdbx_strand_id
1 'polypeptide(L)'
;PTGISPVDGKDEDAVRRLLAQGRQKLFSIRSKRPRPHLDDKIIAAWNGLMISAFARASQVLNDASYLETATRAGNFIRANLYDESRKILFRSYREGRGEVEGFADDYAFVIQGLLDLYEASFETGWLTFVL
;
A
#
# COMPACT_ATOMS: atom_id res chain seq x y z
N PRO A 1 17.65 41.34 13.06
CA PRO A 1 16.74 41.23 14.23
C PRO A 1 15.82 40.02 14.06
N THR A 2 16.34 38.86 14.42
CA THR A 2 15.63 37.56 14.43
C THR A 2 14.68 37.54 15.61
N GLY A 3 13.41 37.85 15.37
CA GLY A 3 12.35 37.84 16.36
C GLY A 3 12.00 36.42 16.79
N ILE A 4 12.75 35.89 17.76
CA ILE A 4 12.34 34.74 18.55
C ILE A 4 11.57 35.30 19.76
N SER A 5 10.28 34.96 19.83
CA SER A 5 9.41 35.28 20.96
C SER A 5 9.99 34.73 22.27
N PRO A 6 9.93 35.46 23.40
CA PRO A 6 10.50 35.03 24.68
C PRO A 6 9.59 33.98 25.34
N VAL A 7 9.63 32.75 24.86
CA VAL A 7 9.14 31.59 25.59
C VAL A 7 10.34 30.95 26.27
N ASP A 8 10.50 31.25 27.57
CA ASP A 8 11.44 30.66 28.55
C ASP A 8 12.83 30.33 28.01
N GLY A 9 13.87 31.10 28.39
CA GLY A 9 15.28 30.97 27.96
C GLY A 9 15.97 29.60 28.16
N LYS A 10 15.41 28.56 27.56
CA LYS A 10 15.87 27.19 27.48
C LYS A 10 16.51 27.01 26.12
N ASP A 11 17.76 26.56 26.16
CA ASP A 11 18.51 26.08 25.02
C ASP A 11 17.71 25.06 24.19
N GLU A 12 17.89 25.05 22.87
CA GLU A 12 17.10 24.22 21.93
C GLU A 12 17.21 22.73 22.29
N ASP A 13 18.39 22.28 22.72
CA ASP A 13 18.62 20.92 23.17
C ASP A 13 17.85 20.58 24.44
N ALA A 14 17.68 21.55 25.34
CA ALA A 14 16.85 21.39 26.53
C ALA A 14 15.38 21.18 26.16
N VAL A 15 14.86 21.91 25.17
CA VAL A 15 13.50 21.73 24.65
C VAL A 15 13.34 20.36 23.98
N ARG A 16 14.31 19.95 23.15
CA ARG A 16 14.31 18.62 22.49
C ARG A 16 14.30 17.48 23.50
N ARG A 17 15.12 17.56 24.56
CA ARG A 17 15.15 16.59 25.67
C ARG A 17 13.82 16.50 26.38
N LEU A 18 13.21 17.64 26.72
CA LEU A 18 11.91 17.68 27.39
C LEU A 18 10.80 17.04 26.55
N LEU A 19 10.76 17.35 25.24
CA LEU A 19 9.79 16.75 24.32
C LEU A 19 10.01 15.24 24.16
N ALA A 20 11.26 14.77 24.10
CA ALA A 20 11.58 13.35 24.02
C ALA A 20 11.11 12.60 25.27
N GLN A 21 11.37 13.15 26.46
CA GLN A 21 10.89 12.59 27.73
C GLN A 21 9.36 12.57 27.80
N GLY A 22 8.69 13.64 27.38
CA GLY A 22 7.24 13.72 27.29
C GLY A 22 6.66 12.64 26.36
N ARG A 23 7.22 12.49 25.15
CA ARG A 23 6.82 11.44 24.20
C ARG A 23 7.01 10.04 24.78
N GLN A 24 8.12 9.79 25.47
CA GLN A 24 8.38 8.48 26.09
C GLN A 24 7.35 8.15 27.17
N LYS A 25 7.04 9.10 28.06
CA LYS A 25 6.02 8.92 29.11
C LYS A 25 4.64 8.65 28.50
N LEU A 26 4.25 9.43 27.49
CA LEU A 26 2.97 9.23 26.78
C LEU A 26 2.93 7.88 26.06
N PHE A 27 4.02 7.47 25.41
CA PHE A 27 4.14 6.18 24.75
C PHE A 27 3.98 5.03 25.74
N SER A 28 4.67 5.05 26.89
CA SER A 28 4.56 4.00 27.92
C SER A 28 3.13 3.82 28.43
N ILE A 29 2.34 4.89 28.54
CA ILE A 29 0.92 4.80 28.93
C ILE A 29 0.05 4.33 27.76
N ARG A 30 0.27 4.84 26.54
CA ARG A 30 -0.49 4.46 25.33
C ARG A 30 -0.31 2.98 25.01
N SER A 31 0.89 2.43 25.21
CA SER A 31 1.22 1.02 24.97
C SER A 31 0.49 0.04 25.88
N LYS A 32 -0.13 0.51 26.97
CA LYS A 32 -1.00 -0.31 27.84
C LYS A 32 -2.43 -0.46 27.33
N ARG A 33 -2.84 0.36 26.35
CA ARG A 33 -4.19 0.26 25.76
C ARG A 33 -4.23 -0.97 24.84
N PRO A 34 -5.35 -1.73 24.83
CA PRO A 34 -5.59 -2.69 23.76
C PRO A 34 -5.38 -2.00 22.41
N ARG A 35 -4.54 -2.58 21.55
CA ARG A 35 -4.32 -2.02 20.21
C ARG A 35 -5.64 -2.10 19.44
N PRO A 36 -6.03 -1.05 18.71
CA PRO A 36 -7.10 -1.17 17.74
C PRO A 36 -6.81 -2.35 16.80
N HIS A 37 -7.85 -3.05 16.36
CA HIS A 37 -7.68 -4.05 15.33
C HIS A 37 -7.06 -3.40 14.10
N LEU A 38 -6.04 -4.06 13.54
CA LEU A 38 -5.49 -3.68 12.25
C LEU A 38 -6.49 -4.14 11.20
N ASP A 39 -6.93 -3.22 10.33
CA ASP A 39 -7.56 -3.64 9.08
C ASP A 39 -6.45 -4.07 8.13
N ASP A 40 -6.31 -5.38 7.98
CA ASP A 40 -5.32 -6.07 7.16
C ASP A 40 -5.92 -6.56 5.83
N LYS A 41 -7.10 -6.05 5.47
CA LYS A 41 -7.78 -6.40 4.24
C LYS A 41 -6.99 -5.93 3.02
N ILE A 42 -6.84 -6.82 2.06
CA ILE A 42 -6.30 -6.53 0.73
C ILE A 42 -7.49 -6.20 -0.18
N ILE A 43 -7.53 -4.98 -0.73
CA ILE A 43 -8.59 -4.50 -1.64
C ILE A 43 -8.09 -4.53 -3.08
N ALA A 44 -8.89 -5.11 -3.99
CA ALA A 44 -8.53 -5.27 -5.41
C ALA A 44 -8.23 -3.92 -6.08
N ALA A 45 -9.16 -2.96 -6.02
CA ALA A 45 -8.98 -1.60 -6.54
C ALA A 45 -7.67 -0.93 -6.08
N TRP A 46 -7.38 -0.96 -4.78
CA TRP A 46 -6.20 -0.32 -4.21
C TRP A 46 -4.90 -1.04 -4.61
N ASN A 47 -4.95 -2.37 -4.72
CA ASN A 47 -3.80 -3.12 -5.21
C ASN A 47 -3.56 -2.88 -6.71
N GLY A 48 -4.62 -2.68 -7.50
CA GLY A 48 -4.49 -2.26 -8.90
C GLY A 48 -3.72 -0.94 -9.05
N LEU A 49 -4.12 0.08 -8.27
CA LEU A 49 -3.40 1.36 -8.22
C LEU A 49 -1.94 1.21 -7.74
N MET A 50 -1.73 0.36 -6.73
CA MET A 50 -0.39 0.07 -6.20
C MET A 50 0.50 -0.60 -7.25
N ILE A 51 0.00 -1.64 -7.94
CA ILE A 51 0.71 -2.34 -9.02
C ILE A 51 1.10 -1.34 -10.11
N SER A 52 0.16 -0.50 -10.56
CA SER A 52 0.41 0.56 -11.54
C SER A 52 1.55 1.49 -11.10
N ALA A 53 1.50 1.99 -9.87
CA ALA A 53 2.53 2.89 -9.34
C ALA A 53 3.92 2.23 -9.29
N PHE A 54 4.01 0.98 -8.81
CA PHE A 54 5.27 0.25 -8.72
C PHE A 54 5.83 -0.16 -10.10
N ALA A 55 4.97 -0.56 -11.03
CA ALA A 55 5.37 -0.85 -12.41
C ALA A 55 5.96 0.39 -13.10
N ARG A 56 5.34 1.56 -12.94
CA ARG A 56 5.89 2.82 -13.47
C ARG A 56 7.16 3.24 -12.74
N ALA A 57 7.21 3.07 -11.42
CA ALA A 57 8.38 3.40 -10.62
C ALA A 57 9.60 2.57 -11.03
N SER A 58 9.44 1.28 -11.35
CA SER A 58 10.56 0.45 -11.80
C SER A 58 11.16 0.97 -13.11
N GLN A 59 10.32 1.40 -14.07
CA GLN A 59 10.76 1.98 -15.33
C GLN A 59 11.47 3.34 -15.14
N VAL A 60 10.91 4.22 -14.31
CA VAL A 60 11.43 5.59 -14.13
C VAL A 60 12.69 5.62 -13.26
N LEU A 61 12.72 4.83 -12.20
CA LEU A 61 13.81 4.81 -11.20
C LEU A 61 14.86 3.74 -11.50
N ASN A 62 14.61 2.86 -12.47
CA ASN A 62 15.48 1.75 -12.85
C ASN A 62 15.85 0.84 -11.65
N ASP A 63 14.86 0.55 -10.81
CA ASP A 63 14.98 -0.30 -9.64
C ASP A 63 14.06 -1.52 -9.79
N ALA A 64 14.66 -2.71 -9.91
CA ALA A 64 13.95 -3.97 -10.12
C ALA A 64 13.08 -4.37 -8.93
N SER A 65 13.38 -3.90 -7.71
CA SER A 65 12.59 -4.23 -6.51
C SER A 65 11.14 -3.73 -6.60
N TYR A 66 10.90 -2.64 -7.33
CA TYR A 66 9.57 -2.14 -7.61
C TYR A 66 8.81 -3.07 -8.56
N LEU A 67 9.48 -3.56 -9.60
CA LEU A 67 8.87 -4.52 -10.52
C LEU A 67 8.50 -5.81 -9.80
N GLU A 68 9.42 -6.35 -8.98
CA GLU A 68 9.16 -7.54 -8.15
C GLU A 68 7.96 -7.34 -7.21
N THR A 69 7.82 -6.16 -6.62
CA THR A 69 6.70 -5.82 -5.75
C THR A 69 5.37 -5.82 -6.51
N ALA A 70 5.34 -5.18 -7.69
CA ALA A 70 4.16 -5.15 -8.55
C ALA A 70 3.78 -6.56 -9.05
N THR A 71 4.77 -7.34 -9.49
CA THR A 71 4.59 -8.73 -9.94
C THR A 71 4.02 -9.63 -8.85
N ARG A 72 4.54 -9.53 -7.61
CA ARG A 72 4.01 -10.29 -6.47
C ARG A 72 2.55 -9.94 -6.19
N ALA A 73 2.20 -8.66 -6.25
CA ALA A 73 0.82 -8.21 -6.04
C ALA A 73 -0.11 -8.67 -7.17
N GLY A 74 0.31 -8.58 -8.43
CA GLY A 74 -0.45 -9.09 -9.57
C GLY A 74 -0.73 -10.61 -9.48
N ASN A 75 0.30 -11.38 -9.12
CA ASN A 75 0.15 -12.82 -8.85
C ASN A 75 -0.81 -13.10 -7.69
N PHE A 76 -0.75 -12.31 -6.62
CA PHE A 76 -1.67 -12.46 -5.51
C PHE A 76 -3.13 -12.26 -5.94
N ILE A 77 -3.41 -11.21 -6.72
CA ILE A 77 -4.75 -10.93 -7.24
C ILE A 77 -5.24 -12.12 -8.08
N ARG A 78 -4.43 -12.58 -9.03
CA ARG A 78 -4.80 -13.70 -9.91
C ARG A 78 -5.09 -14.98 -9.12
N ALA A 79 -4.27 -15.29 -8.12
CA ALA A 79 -4.40 -16.53 -7.36
C ALA A 79 -5.51 -16.51 -6.31
N ASN A 80 -5.83 -15.34 -5.73
CA ASN A 80 -6.68 -15.27 -4.53
C ASN A 80 -7.96 -14.45 -4.71
N LEU A 81 -7.99 -13.55 -5.69
CA LEU A 81 -9.11 -12.64 -5.91
C LEU A 81 -9.80 -12.86 -7.24
N TYR A 82 -9.24 -13.64 -8.16
CA TYR A 82 -9.88 -13.96 -9.43
C TYR A 82 -10.40 -15.40 -9.44
N ASP A 83 -11.61 -15.59 -9.94
CA ASP A 83 -12.20 -16.89 -10.21
C ASP A 83 -12.16 -17.15 -11.72
N GLU A 84 -11.20 -17.97 -12.15
CA GLU A 84 -10.99 -18.28 -13.56
C GLU A 84 -12.21 -18.97 -14.20
N SER A 85 -12.92 -19.80 -13.44
CA SER A 85 -14.07 -20.56 -13.95
C SER A 85 -15.28 -19.67 -14.23
N ARG A 86 -15.49 -18.66 -13.38
CA ARG A 86 -16.62 -17.72 -13.48
C ARG A 86 -16.24 -16.43 -14.20
N LYS A 87 -14.95 -16.19 -14.41
CA LYS A 87 -14.37 -14.92 -14.89
C LYS A 87 -14.77 -13.72 -14.03
N ILE A 88 -14.70 -13.88 -12.72
CA ILE A 88 -15.14 -12.86 -11.74
C ILE A 88 -13.97 -12.49 -10.83
N LEU A 89 -13.73 -11.20 -10.70
CA LEU A 89 -12.88 -10.60 -9.68
C LEU A 89 -13.68 -10.42 -8.38
N PHE A 90 -13.02 -10.62 -7.25
CA PHE A 90 -13.56 -10.36 -5.91
C PHE A 90 -12.91 -9.11 -5.32
N ARG A 91 -13.69 -8.35 -4.57
CA ARG A 91 -13.27 -7.04 -4.05
C ARG A 91 -12.15 -7.11 -3.03
N SER A 92 -12.15 -8.14 -2.19
CA SER A 92 -11.26 -8.16 -1.04
C SER A 92 -10.85 -9.53 -0.54
N TYR A 93 -9.67 -9.58 0.07
CA TYR A 93 -9.12 -10.75 0.75
C TYR A 93 -8.79 -10.39 2.20
N ARG A 94 -9.21 -11.25 3.14
CA ARG A 94 -8.82 -11.20 4.55
C ARG A 94 -8.98 -12.60 5.12
N GLU A 95 -7.87 -13.27 5.45
CA GLU A 95 -7.85 -14.68 5.87
C GLU A 95 -8.57 -15.63 4.89
N GLY A 96 -8.72 -15.21 3.63
CA GLY A 96 -9.56 -15.86 2.63
C GLY A 96 -10.19 -14.83 1.68
N ARG A 97 -10.68 -15.32 0.54
CA ARG A 97 -11.42 -14.51 -0.43
C ARG A 97 -12.77 -14.12 0.17
N GLY A 98 -13.11 -12.84 0.15
CA GLY A 98 -14.42 -12.37 0.57
C GLY A 98 -15.53 -12.80 -0.40
N GLU A 99 -16.78 -12.60 0.00
CA GLU A 99 -17.95 -12.98 -0.81
C GLU A 99 -18.40 -11.91 -1.80
N VAL A 100 -17.89 -10.68 -1.64
CA VAL A 100 -18.29 -9.53 -2.47
C VAL A 100 -17.51 -9.53 -3.78
N GLU A 101 -18.24 -9.64 -4.89
CA GLU A 101 -17.69 -9.49 -6.24
C GLU A 101 -17.16 -8.06 -6.45
N GLY A 102 -16.19 -7.93 -7.35
CA GLY A 102 -15.55 -6.67 -7.68
C GLY A 102 -16.54 -5.70 -8.33
N PHE A 103 -16.42 -4.43 -7.98
CA PHE A 103 -17.14 -3.35 -8.65
C PHE A 103 -16.36 -2.84 -9.85
N ALA A 104 -16.95 -1.94 -10.64
CA ALA A 104 -16.31 -1.34 -11.81
C ALA A 104 -14.90 -0.81 -11.51
N ASP A 105 -14.72 -0.13 -10.37
CA ASP A 105 -13.42 0.41 -9.96
C ASP A 105 -12.37 -0.68 -9.65
N ASP A 106 -12.81 -1.82 -9.10
CA ASP A 106 -11.92 -2.95 -8.82
C ASP A 106 -11.37 -3.51 -10.14
N TYR A 107 -12.23 -3.73 -11.13
CA TYR A 107 -11.80 -4.16 -12.46
C TYR A 107 -10.93 -3.10 -13.15
N ALA A 108 -11.38 -1.85 -13.20
CA ALA A 108 -10.68 -0.78 -13.91
C ALA A 108 -9.25 -0.60 -13.42
N PHE A 109 -9.04 -0.55 -12.10
CA PHE A 109 -7.72 -0.35 -11.53
C PHE A 109 -6.84 -1.59 -11.60
N VAL A 110 -7.40 -2.79 -11.45
CA VAL A 110 -6.64 -4.03 -11.65
C VAL A 110 -6.20 -4.15 -13.10
N ILE A 111 -7.08 -3.90 -14.07
CA ILE A 111 -6.76 -3.91 -15.50
C ILE A 111 -5.64 -2.89 -15.79
N GLN A 112 -5.77 -1.64 -15.33
CA GLN A 112 -4.72 -0.64 -15.52
C GLN A 112 -3.38 -1.08 -14.92
N GLY A 113 -3.39 -1.62 -13.69
CA GLY A 113 -2.18 -2.12 -13.05
C GLY A 113 -1.52 -3.25 -13.83
N LEU A 114 -2.30 -4.18 -14.37
CA LEU A 114 -1.78 -5.30 -15.17
C LEU A 114 -1.25 -4.86 -16.53
N LEU A 115 -1.86 -3.86 -17.17
CA LEU A 115 -1.34 -3.26 -18.40
C LEU A 115 -0.02 -2.55 -18.15
N ASP A 116 0.09 -1.73 -17.10
CA ASP A 116 1.35 -1.07 -16.72
C ASP A 116 2.42 -2.12 -16.37
N LEU A 117 2.03 -3.21 -15.69
CA LEU A 117 2.94 -4.31 -15.36
C LEU A 117 3.44 -5.03 -16.62
N TYR A 118 2.59 -5.22 -17.63
CA TYR A 118 2.99 -5.70 -18.94
C TYR A 118 3.97 -4.73 -19.60
N GLU A 119 3.70 -3.43 -19.62
CA GLU A 119 4.61 -2.44 -20.20
C GLU A 119 5.98 -2.41 -19.51
N ALA A 120 6.01 -2.64 -18.19
CA ALA A 120 7.25 -2.67 -17.42
C ALA A 120 8.05 -3.97 -17.54
N SER A 121 7.39 -5.11 -17.80
CA SER A 121 8.05 -6.43 -17.81
C SER A 121 8.12 -7.11 -19.18
N PHE A 122 7.26 -6.71 -20.12
CA PHE A 122 6.95 -7.41 -21.37
C PHE A 122 6.46 -8.87 -21.21
N GLU A 123 6.07 -9.27 -19.99
CA GLU A 123 5.51 -10.60 -19.72
C GLU A 123 4.07 -10.68 -20.23
N THR A 124 3.87 -11.38 -21.36
CA THR A 124 2.57 -11.44 -22.06
C THR A 124 1.46 -12.08 -21.23
N GLY A 125 1.81 -12.85 -20.19
CA GLY A 125 0.84 -13.44 -19.27
C GLY A 125 -0.06 -12.42 -18.58
N TRP A 126 0.40 -11.18 -18.38
CA TRP A 126 -0.42 -10.10 -17.82
C TRP A 126 -1.45 -9.59 -18.82
N LEU A 127 -1.05 -9.47 -20.09
CA LEU A 127 -1.95 -9.05 -21.16
C LEU A 127 -3.02 -10.12 -21.42
N THR A 128 -2.64 -11.41 -21.42
CA THR A 128 -3.61 -12.52 -21.53
C THR A 128 -4.58 -12.57 -20.36
N PHE A 129 -4.18 -12.13 -19.16
CA PHE A 129 -5.09 -12.10 -18.00
C PHE A 129 -6.14 -10.98 -18.12
N VAL A 130 -5.81 -9.88 -18.78
CA VAL A 130 -6.72 -8.74 -18.96
C VAL A 130 -7.77 -8.98 -20.06
N LEU A 131 -7.45 -9.81 -21.06
CA LEU A 131 -8.26 -10.08 -22.26
C LEU A 131 -9.19 -11.30 -22.09
#